data_AF-A0A550CED7-F1
#
_entry.id   AF-A0A550CED7-F1
#
_cell.length_a   1.000
_cell.length_b   1.000
_cell.length_c   1.000
_cell.angle_alpha   90.00
_cell.angle_beta   90.00
_cell.angle_gamma   90.00
#
_symmetry.space_group_name_H-M   'P 1'
#
loop_
_entity.id
_entity.type
_entity.pdbx_description
1 polymer ?
#
loop_
_entity_poly.entity_id
_entity_poly.type
_entity_poly.pdbx_seq_one_letter_code
_entity_poly.pdbx_strand_id
1 'polypeptide(L)'
;MRLCIFTSALLAMGLCAAAPAQQTLNDGNQLSYGTVYGGKLSYDSSGTLKTPCTDSKIAIGSCYSLSFSSNPKSNLDTNHLDSPRQRNEFRTPWAVAGEKHTYSWKQYLYSSTGTGSTFFHLMQVFDNNSGNPVVTLDARNGKVQMESQTLCGSGCPSIPISSYTDRTTVHTMVITYGPQGSMTYTVTDASTKRTLISFSVKGSLGSSKTAVKFGTYRAAFSGMTAVLAGVGDYTVQ
;
A
#
# COMPACT_ATOMS: atom_id res chain seq x y z
N MET A 1 -68.54 -25.20 19.84
CA MET A 1 -67.57 -24.08 19.75
C MET A 1 -66.16 -24.68 19.73
N ARG A 2 -65.57 -24.88 18.54
CA ARG A 2 -64.19 -25.38 18.38
C ARG A 2 -63.41 -24.29 17.65
N LEU A 3 -62.44 -23.71 18.36
CA LEU A 3 -61.58 -22.65 17.88
C LEU A 3 -60.31 -23.30 17.28
N CYS A 4 -60.19 -23.30 15.95
CA CYS A 4 -58.96 -23.71 15.28
C CYS A 4 -58.02 -22.50 15.19
N ILE A 5 -56.90 -22.57 15.91
CA ILE A 5 -55.81 -21.59 15.82
C ILE A 5 -54.87 -22.08 14.71
N PHE A 6 -54.81 -21.33 13.60
CA PHE A 6 -53.79 -21.52 12.58
C PHE A 6 -52.55 -20.70 12.94
N THR A 7 -51.49 -21.37 13.39
CA THR A 7 -50.15 -20.78 13.52
C THR A 7 -49.45 -20.80 12.16
N SER A 8 -49.35 -19.63 11.52
CA SER A 8 -48.53 -19.45 10.32
C SER A 8 -47.05 -19.36 10.70
N ALA A 9 -46.27 -20.36 10.33
CA ALA A 9 -44.81 -20.34 10.43
C ALA A 9 -44.24 -19.48 9.28
N LEU A 10 -43.69 -18.30 9.61
CA LEU A 10 -42.87 -17.53 8.67
C LEU A 10 -41.51 -18.24 8.52
N LEU A 11 -41.28 -18.90 7.39
CA LEU A 11 -39.93 -19.30 6.99
C LEU A 11 -39.16 -18.05 6.57
N ALA A 12 -38.26 -17.58 7.43
CA ALA A 12 -37.24 -16.63 7.04
C ALA A 12 -36.22 -17.35 6.14
N MET A 13 -36.43 -17.29 4.82
CA MET A 13 -35.40 -17.66 3.85
C MET A 13 -34.27 -16.65 3.94
N GLY A 14 -33.22 -17.00 4.70
CA GLY A 14 -31.98 -16.25 4.75
C GLY A 14 -31.33 -16.27 3.35
N LEU A 15 -31.35 -15.14 2.67
CA LEU A 15 -30.58 -14.92 1.46
C LEU A 15 -29.09 -14.98 1.81
N CYS A 16 -28.45 -16.13 1.57
CA CYS A 16 -26.99 -16.20 1.51
C CYS A 16 -26.52 -15.37 0.31
N ALA A 17 -26.11 -14.12 0.55
CA ALA A 17 -25.42 -13.34 -0.46
C ALA A 17 -24.09 -14.04 -0.79
N ALA A 18 -23.95 -14.49 -2.04
CA ALA A 18 -22.69 -15.04 -2.53
C ALA A 18 -21.59 -13.98 -2.37
N ALA A 19 -20.42 -14.40 -1.88
CA ALA A 19 -19.27 -13.51 -1.77
C ALA A 19 -18.95 -12.91 -3.15
N PRO A 20 -18.59 -11.60 -3.23
CA PRO A 20 -18.26 -10.97 -4.50
C PRO A 20 -17.10 -11.72 -5.17
N ALA A 21 -17.28 -12.06 -6.45
CA ALA A 21 -16.24 -12.72 -7.23
C ALA A 21 -15.01 -11.82 -7.32
N GLN A 22 -13.83 -12.41 -7.08
CA GLN A 22 -12.56 -11.67 -7.14
C GLN A 22 -12.14 -11.46 -8.59
N GLN A 23 -12.00 -10.21 -9.00
CA GLN A 23 -11.40 -9.80 -10.27
C GLN A 23 -9.87 -9.82 -10.18
N THR A 24 -9.22 -10.38 -11.20
CA THR A 24 -7.75 -10.31 -11.35
C THR A 24 -7.38 -9.15 -12.27
N LEU A 25 -6.59 -8.21 -11.76
CA LEU A 25 -6.07 -7.06 -12.52
C LEU A 25 -4.67 -7.32 -13.09
N ASN A 26 -3.89 -8.14 -12.39
CA ASN A 26 -2.66 -8.74 -12.91
C ASN A 26 -2.49 -10.13 -12.30
N ASP A 27 -2.11 -11.11 -13.11
CA ASP A 27 -1.89 -12.49 -12.66
C ASP A 27 -0.44 -12.71 -12.14
N GLY A 28 0.47 -11.80 -12.47
CA GLY A 28 1.89 -11.85 -12.09
C GLY A 28 2.80 -12.47 -13.16
N ASN A 29 2.29 -12.75 -14.36
CA ASN A 29 3.06 -13.30 -15.48
C ASN A 29 3.73 -12.21 -16.34
N GLN A 30 3.31 -10.96 -16.20
CA GLN A 30 3.86 -9.81 -16.91
C GLN A 30 3.76 -8.54 -16.08
N LEU A 31 4.48 -7.50 -16.51
CA LEU A 31 4.29 -6.15 -16.02
C LEU A 31 3.04 -5.54 -16.69
N SER A 32 2.05 -5.17 -15.88
CA SER A 32 0.78 -4.59 -16.31
C SER A 32 0.56 -3.23 -15.69
N TYR A 33 -0.23 -2.42 -16.39
CA TYR A 33 -0.58 -1.06 -16.00
C TYR A 33 -2.09 -0.87 -16.04
N GLY A 34 -2.60 0.06 -15.26
CA GLY A 34 -4.00 0.45 -15.33
C GLY A 34 -4.34 1.57 -14.38
N THR A 35 -5.64 1.79 -14.19
CA THR A 35 -6.16 2.79 -13.25
C THR A 35 -7.24 2.20 -12.35
N VAL A 36 -7.37 2.77 -11.15
CA VAL A 36 -8.37 2.40 -10.15
C VAL A 36 -8.95 3.67 -9.51
N TYR A 37 -9.99 3.53 -8.68
CA TYR A 37 -10.67 4.66 -8.04
C TYR A 37 -11.14 5.74 -9.03
N GLY A 38 -11.68 5.31 -10.18
CA GLY A 38 -12.14 6.24 -11.23
C GLY A 38 -11.02 7.09 -11.82
N GLY A 39 -9.80 6.56 -11.94
CA GLY A 39 -8.64 7.27 -12.50
C GLY A 39 -7.82 8.07 -11.47
N LYS A 40 -8.21 8.08 -10.19
CA LYS A 40 -7.49 8.80 -9.13
C LYS A 40 -6.16 8.15 -8.75
N LEU A 41 -5.95 6.89 -9.11
CA LEU A 41 -4.65 6.22 -9.00
C LEU A 41 -4.37 5.45 -10.28
N SER A 42 -3.13 5.51 -10.75
CA SER A 42 -2.59 4.51 -11.68
C SER A 42 -1.92 3.38 -10.89
N TYR A 43 -1.86 2.17 -11.43
CA TYR A 43 -1.04 1.09 -10.87
C TYR A 43 -0.02 0.56 -11.87
N ASP A 44 1.11 0.11 -11.34
CA ASP A 44 2.11 -0.71 -12.02
C ASP A 44 2.23 -2.03 -11.24
N SER A 45 2.10 -3.17 -11.91
CA SER A 45 2.07 -4.47 -11.26
C SER A 45 2.82 -5.53 -12.06
N SER A 46 3.87 -6.10 -11.49
CA SER A 46 4.56 -7.30 -11.97
C SER A 46 4.20 -8.55 -11.16
N GLY A 47 3.60 -8.36 -9.97
CA GLY A 47 3.05 -9.43 -9.14
C GLY A 47 1.58 -9.67 -9.39
N THR A 48 0.97 -10.55 -8.60
CA THR A 48 -0.48 -10.73 -8.67
C THR A 48 -1.18 -9.57 -7.97
N LEU A 49 -2.21 -9.02 -8.62
CA LEU A 49 -3.05 -7.93 -8.13
C LEU A 49 -4.51 -8.29 -8.36
N LYS A 50 -5.32 -8.35 -7.30
CA LYS A 50 -6.75 -8.74 -7.37
C LYS A 50 -7.64 -7.87 -6.50
N THR A 51 -8.94 -7.82 -6.78
CA THR A 51 -9.94 -7.05 -6.02
C THR A 51 -11.33 -7.71 -6.08
N PRO A 52 -12.16 -7.68 -5.03
CA PRO A 52 -11.81 -7.25 -3.67
C PRO A 52 -10.82 -8.22 -3.01
N CYS A 53 -10.29 -7.85 -1.84
CA CYS A 53 -9.62 -8.79 -0.96
C CYS A 53 -10.62 -9.81 -0.42
N THR A 54 -10.20 -11.07 -0.31
CA THR A 54 -11.06 -12.18 0.15
C THR A 54 -10.70 -12.68 1.55
N ASP A 55 -9.53 -12.30 2.08
CA ASP A 55 -9.15 -12.64 3.45
C ASP A 55 -9.85 -11.71 4.45
N SER A 56 -10.68 -12.31 5.30
CA SER A 56 -11.41 -11.65 6.39
C SER A 56 -10.53 -10.89 7.39
N LYS A 57 -9.23 -11.18 7.48
CA LYS A 57 -8.28 -10.44 8.33
C LYS A 57 -8.02 -9.02 7.84
N ILE A 58 -8.26 -8.75 6.56
CA ILE A 58 -8.00 -7.45 5.95
C ILE A 58 -9.21 -6.54 6.13
N ALA A 59 -9.16 -5.65 7.13
CA ALA A 59 -10.23 -4.69 7.43
C ALA A 59 -10.18 -3.43 6.52
N ILE A 60 -10.23 -3.65 5.21
CA ILE A 60 -10.20 -2.62 4.16
C ILE A 60 -11.44 -2.82 3.25
N GLY A 61 -12.26 -1.79 3.06
CA GLY A 61 -13.50 -1.90 2.29
C GLY A 61 -13.25 -2.04 0.78
N SER A 62 -12.75 -0.96 0.15
CA SER A 62 -12.31 -0.99 -1.25
C SER A 62 -10.89 -1.55 -1.33
N CYS A 63 -10.76 -2.88 -1.33
CA CYS A 63 -9.47 -3.55 -1.12
C CYS A 63 -8.88 -4.18 -2.39
N TYR A 64 -7.56 -4.07 -2.52
CA TYR A 64 -6.74 -4.74 -3.51
C TYR A 64 -5.74 -5.65 -2.80
N SER A 65 -5.71 -6.93 -3.15
CA SER A 65 -4.72 -7.87 -2.64
C SER A 65 -3.50 -7.89 -3.56
N LEU A 66 -2.31 -7.75 -2.97
CA LEU A 66 -1.02 -7.70 -3.63
C LEU A 66 -0.23 -8.95 -3.22
N SER A 67 0.39 -9.64 -4.18
CA SER A 67 1.34 -10.70 -3.84
C SER A 67 2.51 -10.85 -4.81
N PHE A 68 3.63 -11.29 -4.25
CA PHE A 68 4.80 -11.77 -4.99
C PHE A 68 5.22 -13.15 -4.50
N SER A 69 5.77 -13.95 -5.41
CA SER A 69 6.46 -15.18 -5.04
C SER A 69 7.77 -14.90 -4.27
N SER A 70 8.27 -15.94 -3.60
CA SER A 70 9.61 -15.97 -2.99
C SER A 70 10.73 -16.18 -4.02
N ASN A 71 10.41 -16.51 -5.27
CA ASN A 71 11.41 -16.72 -6.31
C ASN A 71 11.92 -15.36 -6.82
N PRO A 72 13.22 -15.02 -6.64
CA PRO A 72 13.77 -13.74 -7.10
C PRO A 72 13.80 -13.58 -8.63
N LYS A 73 13.46 -14.62 -9.39
CA LYS A 73 13.36 -14.59 -10.86
C LYS A 73 11.93 -14.48 -11.38
N SER A 74 10.94 -14.45 -10.50
CA SER A 74 9.53 -14.38 -10.85
C SER A 74 8.93 -13.02 -10.48
N ASN A 75 7.82 -12.66 -11.12
CA ASN A 75 7.11 -11.39 -10.89
C ASN A 75 7.98 -10.15 -11.08
N LEU A 76 8.89 -10.17 -12.07
CA LEU A 76 9.86 -9.10 -12.27
C LEU A 76 9.26 -7.91 -13.00
N ASP A 77 9.62 -6.71 -12.52
CA ASP A 77 9.46 -5.46 -13.27
C ASP A 77 10.41 -5.50 -14.47
N THR A 78 9.83 -5.73 -15.66
CA THR A 78 10.59 -5.89 -16.91
C THR A 78 11.27 -4.60 -17.38
N ASN A 79 10.98 -3.45 -16.76
CA ASN A 79 11.68 -2.19 -17.04
C ASN A 79 13.01 -2.06 -16.25
N HIS A 80 13.29 -2.99 -15.34
CA HIS A 80 14.47 -2.96 -14.45
C HIS A 80 15.14 -4.33 -14.35
N LEU A 81 15.48 -4.95 -15.49
CA LEU A 81 16.12 -6.27 -15.50
C LEU A 81 17.61 -6.24 -15.09
N ASP A 82 18.26 -5.09 -15.23
CA ASP A 82 19.63 -4.81 -14.76
C ASP A 82 19.72 -4.73 -13.23
N SER A 83 18.61 -4.39 -12.59
CA SER A 83 18.44 -4.33 -11.14
C SER A 83 17.10 -4.98 -10.80
N PRO A 84 16.99 -6.32 -10.76
CA PRO A 84 15.72 -7.04 -10.69
C PRO A 84 14.86 -6.62 -9.49
N ARG A 85 13.60 -6.31 -9.76
CA ARG A 85 12.63 -5.81 -8.77
C ARG A 85 11.27 -6.46 -8.95
N GLN A 86 10.49 -6.47 -7.89
CA GLN A 86 9.08 -6.87 -7.92
C GLN A 86 8.24 -5.68 -7.47
N ARG A 87 7.22 -5.30 -8.26
CA ARG A 87 6.38 -4.11 -8.03
C ARG A 87 4.90 -4.42 -8.09
N ASN A 88 4.17 -3.90 -7.12
CA ASN A 88 2.71 -3.76 -7.10
C ASN A 88 2.50 -2.41 -6.40
N GLU A 89 2.50 -1.33 -7.16
CA GLU A 89 2.41 0.03 -6.63
C GLU A 89 1.27 0.79 -7.28
N PHE A 90 0.52 1.50 -6.45
CA PHE A 90 -0.36 2.57 -6.86
C PHE A 90 0.41 3.90 -6.85
N ARG A 91 0.04 4.81 -7.74
CA ARG A 91 0.64 6.14 -7.86
C ARG A 91 -0.46 7.18 -8.01
N THR A 92 -0.36 8.25 -7.25
CA THR A 92 -1.22 9.45 -7.38
C THR A 92 -0.94 10.18 -8.70
N PRO A 93 -1.81 11.09 -9.16
CA PRO A 93 -1.46 12.00 -10.25
C PRO A 93 -0.15 12.74 -9.95
N TRP A 94 0.52 13.17 -11.01
CA TRP A 94 1.71 14.01 -10.88
C TRP A 94 1.29 15.38 -10.34
N ALA A 95 1.95 15.81 -9.28
CA ALA A 95 1.82 17.13 -8.71
C ALA A 95 3.02 17.99 -9.11
N VAL A 96 2.78 19.30 -9.24
CA VAL A 96 3.81 20.31 -9.43
C VAL A 96 4.15 20.99 -8.10
N ALA A 97 5.26 21.72 -8.05
CA ALA A 97 5.67 22.48 -6.88
C ALA A 97 4.58 23.48 -6.43
N GLY A 98 4.37 23.58 -5.11
CA GLY A 98 3.37 24.45 -4.49
C GLY A 98 2.00 23.80 -4.30
N GLU A 99 1.69 22.71 -5.01
CA GLU A 99 0.45 21.98 -4.76
C GLU A 99 0.45 21.35 -3.37
N LYS A 100 -0.72 21.38 -2.73
CA LYS A 100 -0.97 20.77 -1.43
C LYS A 100 -2.08 19.74 -1.56
N HIS A 101 -1.83 18.55 -1.03
CA HIS A 101 -2.78 17.44 -1.04
C HIS A 101 -2.82 16.77 0.32
N THR A 102 -3.98 16.22 0.67
CA THR A 102 -4.15 15.32 1.80
C THR A 102 -4.56 13.94 1.29
N TYR A 103 -3.68 12.96 1.48
CA TYR A 103 -3.93 11.57 1.09
C TYR A 103 -4.21 10.71 2.32
N SER A 104 -5.10 9.73 2.17
CA SER A 104 -5.20 8.62 3.12
C SER A 104 -5.48 7.32 2.41
N TRP A 105 -4.91 6.23 2.92
CA TRP A 105 -5.16 4.86 2.48
C TRP A 105 -4.94 3.91 3.65
N LYS A 106 -5.42 2.67 3.49
CA LYS A 106 -5.13 1.58 4.41
C LYS A 106 -4.17 0.57 3.79
N GLN A 107 -3.37 -0.06 4.62
CA GLN A 107 -2.54 -1.20 4.26
C GLN A 107 -2.71 -2.33 5.29
N TYR A 108 -2.57 -3.57 4.85
CA TYR A 108 -2.35 -4.73 5.69
C TYR A 108 -1.13 -5.45 5.14
N LEU A 109 -0.13 -5.73 5.96
CA LEU A 109 1.06 -6.50 5.57
C LEU A 109 1.12 -7.77 6.41
N TYR A 110 1.21 -8.93 5.76
CA TYR A 110 1.26 -10.20 6.48
C TYR A 110 2.64 -10.40 7.14
N SER A 111 2.68 -10.96 8.35
CA SER A 111 3.92 -11.28 9.06
C SER A 111 4.80 -12.32 8.37
N SER A 112 4.24 -13.11 7.44
CA SER A 112 4.99 -14.00 6.54
C SER A 112 5.88 -13.24 5.55
N THR A 113 5.66 -11.93 5.39
CA THR A 113 6.48 -11.06 4.57
C THR A 113 7.80 -10.77 5.27
N GLY A 114 8.87 -11.35 4.72
CA GLY A 114 10.23 -11.18 5.16
C GLY A 114 10.86 -9.92 4.56
N THR A 115 11.84 -9.39 5.29
CA THR A 115 12.62 -8.21 4.88
C THR A 115 14.09 -8.59 4.79
N GLY A 116 14.83 -7.99 3.86
CA GLY A 116 16.29 -8.13 3.75
C GLY A 116 17.01 -6.82 4.00
N SER A 117 18.25 -6.73 3.50
CA SER A 117 19.09 -5.53 3.54
C SER A 117 18.91 -4.60 2.34
N THR A 118 18.19 -5.05 1.30
CA THR A 118 17.87 -4.24 0.12
C THR A 118 16.60 -3.42 0.34
N PHE A 119 16.32 -2.47 -0.57
CA PHE A 119 15.13 -1.63 -0.44
C PHE A 119 13.84 -2.44 -0.53
N PHE A 120 12.82 -1.99 0.20
CA PHE A 120 11.47 -2.52 0.13
C PHE A 120 10.48 -1.41 0.51
N HIS A 121 10.09 -0.63 -0.49
CA HIS A 121 9.17 0.49 -0.33
C HIS A 121 7.74 -0.01 -0.11
N LEU A 122 7.15 0.47 0.98
CA LEU A 122 5.71 0.41 1.26
C LEU A 122 5.00 1.70 0.81
N MET A 123 5.73 2.82 0.84
CA MET A 123 5.33 4.13 0.34
C MET A 123 6.57 4.90 -0.11
N GLN A 124 6.43 5.75 -1.14
CA GLN A 124 7.44 6.72 -1.52
C GLN A 124 6.83 8.03 -2.03
N VAL A 125 7.45 9.15 -1.70
CA VAL A 125 7.33 10.40 -2.45
C VAL A 125 8.39 10.34 -3.54
N PHE A 126 7.97 10.13 -4.79
CA PHE A 126 8.86 9.91 -5.92
C PHE A 126 8.92 11.16 -6.80
N ASP A 127 10.13 11.63 -7.08
CA ASP A 127 10.37 12.73 -8.01
C ASP A 127 10.81 12.20 -9.37
N ASN A 128 9.97 12.37 -10.38
CA ASN A 128 10.21 11.82 -11.71
C ASN A 128 11.39 12.50 -12.43
N ASN A 129 11.69 13.76 -12.12
CA ASN A 129 12.75 14.49 -12.79
C ASN A 129 14.14 14.01 -12.34
N SER A 130 14.31 13.79 -11.04
CA SER A 130 15.53 13.14 -10.52
C SER A 130 15.53 11.62 -10.71
N GLY A 131 14.37 11.01 -10.95
CA GLY A 131 14.23 9.56 -11.09
C GLY A 131 14.39 8.81 -9.76
N ASN A 132 14.28 9.51 -8.62
CA ASN A 132 14.60 8.97 -7.30
C ASN A 132 13.48 9.26 -6.28
N PRO A 133 13.32 8.39 -5.26
CA PRO A 133 12.49 8.70 -4.11
C PRO A 133 13.14 9.81 -3.27
N VAL A 134 12.32 10.75 -2.81
CA VAL A 134 12.71 11.83 -1.90
C VAL A 134 12.56 11.40 -0.44
N VAL A 135 11.46 10.70 -0.16
CA VAL A 135 11.14 10.09 1.13
C VAL A 135 10.50 8.73 0.87
N THR A 136 10.83 7.72 1.67
CA THR A 136 10.18 6.42 1.63
C THR A 136 9.75 5.94 3.01
N LEU A 137 8.80 5.02 3.04
CA LEU A 137 8.55 4.11 4.15
C LEU A 137 9.03 2.73 3.70
N ASP A 138 10.06 2.19 4.34
CA ASP A 138 10.71 0.94 3.95
C ASP A 138 10.52 -0.17 4.98
N ALA A 139 10.30 -1.40 4.51
CA ALA A 139 10.34 -2.63 5.27
C ALA A 139 11.72 -3.32 5.13
N ARG A 140 12.70 -2.94 5.95
CA ARG A 140 14.10 -3.36 5.81
C ARG A 140 14.70 -3.82 7.14
N ASN A 141 15.49 -4.88 7.12
CA ASN A 141 16.19 -5.43 8.28
C ASN A 141 15.31 -5.60 9.54
N GLY A 142 14.12 -6.18 9.37
CA GLY A 142 13.17 -6.45 10.45
C GLY A 142 12.48 -5.21 11.00
N LYS A 143 12.54 -4.07 10.29
CA LYS A 143 11.93 -2.80 10.69
C LYS A 143 11.04 -2.25 9.60
N VAL A 144 10.06 -1.45 10.01
CA VAL A 144 9.38 -0.48 9.16
C VAL A 144 9.89 0.90 9.55
N GLN A 145 10.43 1.65 8.60
CA GLN A 145 11.13 2.90 8.90
C GLN A 145 10.96 3.94 7.79
N MET A 146 10.94 5.21 8.18
CA MET A 146 11.06 6.29 7.21
C MET A 146 12.51 6.37 6.72
N GLU A 147 12.73 6.72 5.46
CA GLU A 147 14.06 6.99 4.92
C GLU A 147 14.04 8.23 4.02
N SER A 148 15.12 9.01 4.08
CA SER A 148 15.39 10.14 3.20
C SER A 148 16.87 10.50 3.33
N GLN A 149 17.52 10.77 2.21
CA GLN A 149 18.94 11.16 2.22
C GLN A 149 19.17 12.55 2.81
N THR A 150 18.18 13.44 2.72
CA THR A 150 18.34 14.86 3.05
C THR A 150 17.39 15.35 4.15
N LEU A 151 16.29 14.62 4.43
CA LEU A 151 15.24 15.10 5.33
C LEU A 151 15.18 14.40 6.69
N CYS A 152 15.95 13.32 6.91
CA CYS A 152 15.91 12.59 8.19
C CYS A 152 16.65 13.30 9.34
N GLY A 153 17.47 14.32 9.09
CA GLY A 153 18.22 15.02 10.14
C GLY A 153 19.00 14.07 11.06
N SER A 154 18.69 14.06 12.36
CA SER A 154 19.31 13.20 13.37
C SER A 154 18.87 11.73 13.34
N GLY A 155 17.90 11.38 12.48
CA GLY A 155 17.42 10.03 12.31
C GLY A 155 15.94 10.01 11.92
N CYS A 156 15.56 9.03 11.11
CA CYS A 156 14.17 8.82 10.76
C CYS A 156 13.47 7.84 11.73
N PRO A 157 12.16 8.03 12.00
CA PRO A 157 11.41 7.15 12.87
C PRO A 157 11.37 5.72 12.32
N SER A 158 11.47 4.74 13.22
CA SER A 158 11.42 3.32 12.89
C SER A 158 10.73 2.53 14.00
N ILE A 159 10.14 1.40 13.62
CA ILE A 159 9.56 0.40 14.53
C ILE A 159 9.96 -1.01 14.09
N PRO A 160 9.96 -2.01 15.00
CA PRO A 160 10.04 -3.40 14.60
C PRO A 160 8.90 -3.77 13.64
N ILE A 161 9.18 -4.57 12.61
CA ILE A 161 8.16 -4.98 11.63
C ILE A 161 6.99 -5.74 12.27
N SER A 162 7.24 -6.46 13.37
CA SER A 162 6.22 -7.15 14.17
C SER A 162 5.18 -6.22 14.80
N SER A 163 5.51 -4.93 14.97
CA SER A 163 4.54 -3.91 15.42
C SER A 163 3.67 -3.36 14.29
N TYR A 164 4.00 -3.70 13.04
CA TYR A 164 3.33 -3.21 11.83
C TYR A 164 2.51 -4.29 11.12
N THR A 165 2.99 -5.54 11.12
CA THR A 165 2.36 -6.65 10.41
C THR A 165 1.13 -7.20 11.15
N ASP A 166 0.34 -7.96 10.41
CA ASP A 166 -0.90 -8.64 10.84
C ASP A 166 -1.93 -7.72 11.48
N ARG A 167 -2.01 -6.49 10.98
CA ARG A 167 -3.01 -5.50 11.33
C ARG A 167 -3.24 -4.58 10.15
N THR A 168 -4.43 -3.99 10.10
CA THR A 168 -4.70 -2.91 9.16
C THR A 168 -4.12 -1.61 9.71
N THR A 169 -3.21 -0.99 8.97
CA THR A 169 -2.69 0.35 9.24
C THR A 169 -3.44 1.39 8.41
N VAL A 170 -3.67 2.57 8.98
CA VAL A 170 -4.17 3.75 8.28
C VAL A 170 -3.01 4.71 8.10
N HIS A 171 -2.77 5.05 6.84
CA HIS A 171 -1.78 6.04 6.44
C HIS A 171 -2.49 7.36 6.18
N THR A 172 -1.92 8.44 6.69
CA THR A 172 -2.41 9.79 6.41
C THR A 172 -1.22 10.68 6.11
N MET A 173 -1.29 11.39 4.98
CA MET A 173 -0.26 12.30 4.52
C MET A 173 -0.87 13.65 4.20
N VAL A 174 -0.32 14.73 4.75
CA VAL A 174 -0.51 16.09 4.25
C VAL A 174 0.81 16.52 3.65
N ILE A 175 0.84 16.82 2.35
CA ILE A 175 2.06 17.18 1.63
C ILE A 175 1.86 18.46 0.85
N THR A 176 2.88 19.32 0.86
CA THR A 176 3.08 20.43 -0.07
C THR A 176 4.34 20.14 -0.87
N TYR A 177 4.21 20.04 -2.19
CA TYR A 177 5.30 19.65 -3.08
C TYR A 177 6.26 20.81 -3.39
N GLY A 178 7.48 20.46 -3.82
CA GLY A 178 8.45 21.41 -4.35
C GLY A 178 9.68 21.65 -3.46
N PRO A 179 10.57 22.57 -3.85
CA PRO A 179 11.87 22.78 -3.21
C PRO A 179 11.79 23.31 -1.78
N GLN A 180 10.67 23.94 -1.41
CA GLN A 180 10.36 24.41 -0.05
C GLN A 180 9.10 23.74 0.48
N GLY A 181 8.93 22.46 0.14
CA GLY A 181 7.79 21.66 0.53
C GLY A 181 7.73 21.39 2.02
N SER A 182 6.61 20.80 2.42
CA SER A 182 6.45 20.22 3.76
C SER A 182 5.62 18.95 3.69
N MET A 183 5.87 18.02 4.62
CA MET A 183 5.08 16.81 4.72
C MET A 183 4.86 16.47 6.19
N THR A 184 3.62 16.12 6.53
CA THR A 184 3.27 15.41 7.75
C THR A 184 2.69 14.07 7.35
N TYR A 185 3.30 12.99 7.84
CA TYR A 185 2.93 11.62 7.55
C TYR A 185 2.77 10.83 8.82
N THR A 186 1.67 10.07 8.91
CA THR A 186 1.40 9.20 10.05
C THR A 186 0.95 7.82 9.57
N VAL A 187 1.33 6.81 10.36
CA VAL A 187 0.79 5.47 10.28
C VAL A 187 0.15 5.15 11.62
N THR A 188 -1.12 4.79 11.62
CA THR A 188 -1.87 4.41 12.83
C THR A 188 -2.43 3.00 12.69
N ASP A 189 -2.54 2.27 13.79
CA ASP A 189 -3.28 1.00 13.81
C ASP A 189 -4.79 1.30 13.70
N ALA A 190 -5.46 0.72 12.71
CA ALA A 190 -6.86 1.00 12.44
C ALA A 190 -7.80 0.57 13.59
N SER A 191 -7.42 -0.48 14.34
CA SER A 191 -8.23 -1.03 15.43
C SER A 191 -8.03 -0.26 16.73
N THR A 192 -6.78 -0.01 17.12
CA THR A 192 -6.45 0.62 18.41
C THR A 192 -6.30 2.14 18.34
N LYS A 193 -6.24 2.70 17.11
CA LYS A 193 -5.95 4.11 16.84
C LYS A 193 -4.57 4.59 17.32
N ARG A 194 -3.71 3.68 17.77
CA ARG A 194 -2.34 4.00 18.20
C ARG A 194 -1.50 4.42 17.01
N THR A 195 -0.80 5.54 17.13
CA THR A 195 0.24 5.95 16.18
C THR A 195 1.45 5.03 16.27
N LEU A 196 1.83 4.45 15.12
CA LEU A 196 2.98 3.57 14.95
C LEU A 196 4.19 4.33 14.41
N ILE A 197 3.96 5.21 13.42
CA ILE A 197 4.97 6.10 12.84
C ILE A 197 4.38 7.51 12.75
N SER A 198 5.18 8.51 13.11
CA SER A 198 4.89 9.93 12.89
C SER A 198 6.14 10.58 12.33
N PHE A 199 6.01 11.28 11.20
CA PHE A 199 7.11 11.91 10.50
C PHE A 199 6.67 13.27 9.95
N SER A 200 7.38 14.33 10.34
CA SER A 200 7.09 15.68 9.87
C SER A 200 8.38 16.36 9.43
N VAL A 201 8.41 16.86 8.20
CA VAL A 201 9.60 17.44 7.58
C VAL A 201 9.27 18.68 6.75
N LYS A 202 10.27 19.54 6.59
CA LYS A 202 10.30 20.65 5.64
C LYS A 202 11.56 20.54 4.79
N GLY A 203 11.47 20.93 3.53
CA GLY A 203 12.59 20.88 2.60
C GLY A 203 12.14 20.48 1.21
N SER A 204 13.08 20.08 0.36
CA SER A 204 12.78 19.66 -1.01
C SER A 204 11.96 18.37 -1.00
N LEU A 205 10.68 18.45 -1.36
CA LEU A 205 9.74 17.33 -1.54
C LEU A 205 9.39 17.18 -3.01
N GLY A 206 10.42 17.04 -3.82
CA GLY A 206 10.33 16.88 -5.27
C GLY A 206 10.33 18.19 -6.04
N SER A 207 10.03 18.11 -7.33
CA SER A 207 10.19 19.20 -8.31
C SER A 207 8.87 19.51 -9.04
N SER A 208 8.87 19.57 -10.37
CA SER A 208 7.68 19.82 -11.19
C SER A 208 6.91 18.56 -11.56
N LYS A 209 7.39 17.37 -11.20
CA LYS A 209 6.73 16.11 -11.50
C LYS A 209 6.96 15.11 -10.38
N THR A 210 6.15 15.21 -9.34
CA THR A 210 6.28 14.41 -8.12
C THR A 210 4.97 13.69 -7.81
N ALA A 211 5.04 12.46 -7.31
CA ALA A 211 3.85 11.71 -6.93
C ALA A 211 4.09 10.92 -5.65
N VAL A 212 3.02 10.64 -4.93
CA VAL A 212 3.04 9.61 -3.90
C VAL A 212 2.79 8.27 -4.58
N LYS A 213 3.60 7.28 -4.24
CA LYS A 213 3.38 5.87 -4.58
C LYS A 213 3.25 5.06 -3.31
N PHE A 214 2.43 4.02 -3.32
CA PHE A 214 2.25 3.12 -2.19
C PHE A 214 1.82 1.73 -2.66
N GLY A 215 2.15 0.72 -1.87
CA GLY A 215 1.96 -0.68 -2.23
C GLY A 215 3.10 -1.53 -1.69
N THR A 216 3.66 -2.38 -2.55
CA THR A 216 4.84 -3.17 -2.25
C THR A 216 5.79 -3.12 -3.43
N TYR A 217 7.00 -2.59 -3.24
CA TYR A 217 8.04 -2.53 -4.27
C TYR A 217 9.39 -2.83 -3.67
N ARG A 218 10.03 -3.91 -4.10
CA ARG A 218 11.28 -4.39 -3.51
C ARG A 218 12.28 -4.83 -4.55
N ALA A 219 13.56 -4.74 -4.20
CA ALA A 219 14.60 -5.47 -4.93
C ALA A 219 14.40 -6.98 -4.76
N ALA A 220 14.63 -7.75 -5.82
CA ALA A 220 14.70 -9.20 -5.73
C ALA A 220 16.08 -9.63 -5.21
N PHE A 221 16.11 -10.57 -4.27
CA PHE A 221 17.35 -11.08 -3.68
C PHE A 221 17.22 -12.54 -3.27
N SER A 222 18.35 -13.25 -3.20
CA SER A 222 18.37 -14.66 -2.77
C SER A 222 17.91 -14.81 -1.32
N GLY A 223 17.01 -15.76 -1.05
CA GLY A 223 16.47 -16.00 0.29
C GLY A 223 15.31 -15.09 0.69
N MET A 224 14.78 -14.28 -0.24
CA MET A 224 13.56 -13.51 0.00
C MET A 224 12.34 -14.41 0.22
N THR A 225 11.38 -13.99 1.04
CA THR A 225 10.10 -14.70 1.20
C THR A 225 9.03 -14.14 0.25
N ALA A 226 7.89 -14.83 0.16
CA ALA A 226 6.72 -14.29 -0.52
C ALA A 226 6.20 -13.03 0.19
N VAL A 227 5.60 -12.13 -0.59
CA VAL A 227 4.90 -10.95 -0.06
C VAL A 227 3.42 -11.17 -0.21
N LEU A 228 2.68 -10.88 0.85
CA LEU A 228 1.23 -10.79 0.84
C LEU A 228 0.86 -9.46 1.50
N ALA A 229 -0.02 -8.70 0.85
CA ALA A 229 -0.53 -7.46 1.39
C ALA A 229 -1.95 -7.16 0.89
N GLY A 230 -2.66 -6.32 1.64
CA GLY A 230 -3.88 -5.65 1.20
C GLY A 230 -3.65 -4.14 1.20
N VAL A 231 -4.16 -3.42 0.19
CA VAL A 231 -4.12 -1.96 0.11
C VAL A 231 -5.46 -1.44 -0.36
N GLY A 232 -5.93 -0.33 0.18
CA GLY A 232 -7.19 0.22 -0.28
C GLY A 232 -7.73 1.36 0.57
N ASP A 233 -9.04 1.58 0.49
CA ASP A 233 -9.75 2.71 1.12
C ASP A 233 -9.05 4.06 0.84
N TYR A 234 -8.57 4.25 -0.40
CA TYR A 234 -7.86 5.46 -0.79
C TYR A 234 -8.80 6.68 -0.86
N THR A 235 -8.32 7.80 -0.33
CA THR A 235 -8.97 9.11 -0.40
C THR A 235 -7.94 10.21 -0.66
N VAL A 236 -8.39 11.29 -1.29
CA VAL A 236 -7.61 12.51 -1.54
C VAL A 236 -8.51 13.73 -1.34
N GLN A 237 -7.94 14.79 -0.75
CA GLN A 237 -8.53 16.12 -0.59
C GLN A 237 -7.54 17.19 -1.02
#